data_AF-A0A8T4N223-F1
#
_entry.id   AF-A0A8T4N223-F1
#
_cell.length_a   1.000
_cell.length_b   1.000
_cell.length_c   1.000
_cell.angle_alpha   90.00
_cell.angle_beta   90.00
_cell.angle_gamma   90.00
#
_symmetry.space_group_name_H-M   'P 1'
#
loop_
_entity.id
_entity.type
_entity.pdbx_description
1 polymer ?
#
loop_
_entity_poly.entity_id
_entity_poly.type
_entity_poly.pdbx_seq_one_letter_code
_entity_poly.pdbx_strand_id
1 'polypeptide(L)'
;MKKIIITSLFFVILFIQISSSLTGVSNSYSVSMFGNGIVNGKGYSENFNFTFLSETGGTTRNAESSLFTLNIGFFENTQYSRTVSISSYSISPRTTVVGSTIGLSISALNYQNVWAIITSPNSQQQTLNLVNGQTVNYVPSHSVVGRYEVVFYANGSTGAIASVLDSFELTQQVSSGSGSSGGGSGGTNIIQRCNYNWDCTPWSICSENVQIRLCKNIGTCVGNESKPIEEMQCSESLFDIGLRLGLTDLIDKNNLKFNINLTEMIGVEKIDVHIKYLIIDENGYEVFSQIETKAIEKNLFYEKTLDNLNLVNGDYILRVDILYGNLQRAFAEQKFSILNQESLAEVNSGITGFAWITNDQLRNLALSFTILVLSIGGLIFIHLKKGRLRNKPTNLLSNVLGLEVYTGNGLKIGCVYEIMIRDNKIYGLMVVVDSNAPVSTPRVMIRYEFIQSIKDVVVVNSMVVESNKMGASG
;
A
#
# COMPACT_ATOMS: atom_id res chain seq x y z
N MET A 1 31.45 20.69 -19.51
CA MET A 1 32.54 19.89 -18.91
C MET A 1 32.04 18.92 -17.82
N LYS A 2 31.34 19.37 -16.76
CA LYS A 2 30.78 18.48 -15.71
C LYS A 2 29.93 17.31 -16.26
N LYS A 3 29.05 17.56 -17.26
CA LYS A 3 28.20 16.51 -17.84
C LYS A 3 28.99 15.36 -18.51
N ILE A 4 30.11 15.65 -19.16
CA ILE A 4 30.93 14.64 -19.88
C ILE A 4 31.74 13.79 -18.90
N ILE A 5 32.23 14.40 -17.81
CA ILE A 5 32.95 13.70 -16.75
C ILE A 5 31.99 12.77 -15.99
N ILE A 6 30.76 13.23 -15.72
CA ILE A 6 29.75 12.43 -15.02
C ILE A 6 29.28 11.25 -15.89
N THR A 7 29.06 11.43 -17.20
CA THR A 7 28.71 10.29 -18.08
C THR A 7 29.86 9.30 -18.23
N SER A 8 31.11 9.76 -18.31
CA SER A 8 32.26 8.85 -18.37
C SER A 8 32.45 8.05 -17.07
N LEU A 9 32.25 8.68 -15.90
CA LEU A 9 32.35 8.00 -14.61
C LEU A 9 31.23 6.98 -14.41
N PHE A 10 30.02 7.31 -14.88
CA PHE A 10 28.86 6.41 -14.82
C PHE A 10 29.10 5.12 -15.63
N PHE A 11 29.69 5.22 -16.82
CA PHE A 11 30.01 4.03 -17.63
C PHE A 11 31.10 3.15 -17.00
N VAL A 12 32.09 3.72 -16.30
CA VAL A 12 33.12 2.95 -15.61
C VAL A 12 32.54 2.19 -14.41
N ILE A 13 31.63 2.80 -13.65
CA ILE A 13 30.98 2.16 -12.50
C ILE A 13 30.03 1.04 -12.96
N LEU A 14 29.31 1.25 -14.06
CA LEU A 14 28.42 0.23 -14.63
C LEU A 14 29.20 -1.03 -15.07
N PHE A 15 30.42 -0.86 -15.59
CA PHE A 15 31.27 -1.98 -16.00
C PHE A 15 31.88 -2.76 -14.83
N ILE A 16 32.13 -2.13 -13.68
CA ILE A 16 32.68 -2.82 -12.50
C ILE A 16 31.65 -3.76 -11.85
N GLN A 17 30.36 -3.40 -11.91
CA GLN A 17 29.27 -4.20 -11.35
C GLN A 17 29.00 -5.49 -12.15
N ILE A 18 29.31 -5.51 -13.45
CA ILE A 18 29.06 -6.67 -14.32
C ILE A 18 30.13 -7.77 -14.11
N SER A 19 31.30 -7.44 -13.56
CA SER A 19 32.44 -8.36 -13.44
C SER A 19 32.44 -9.22 -12.16
N SER A 20 31.48 -9.07 -11.25
CA SER A 20 31.55 -9.67 -9.89
C SER A 20 30.54 -10.79 -9.60
N SER A 21 29.78 -11.27 -10.59
CA SER A 21 28.80 -12.34 -10.43
C SER A 21 29.19 -13.64 -11.15
N LEU A 22 30.33 -14.22 -10.82
CA LEU A 22 30.67 -15.60 -11.19
C LEU A 22 31.51 -16.26 -10.11
N THR A 23 30.88 -17.21 -9.40
CA THR A 23 31.37 -18.52 -8.93
C THR A 23 30.88 -18.85 -7.52
N GLY A 24 30.17 -19.97 -7.42
CA GLY A 24 29.73 -20.56 -6.16
C GLY A 24 28.82 -21.77 -6.43
N VAL A 25 29.42 -22.91 -6.78
CA VAL A 25 28.72 -24.20 -6.93
C VAL A 25 29.00 -25.03 -5.68
N SER A 26 27.96 -25.60 -5.04
CA SER A 26 28.14 -26.80 -4.19
C SER A 26 26.86 -27.64 -4.04
N ASN A 27 26.89 -28.80 -4.69
CA ASN A 27 26.42 -30.16 -4.34
C ASN A 27 25.26 -30.38 -3.34
N SER A 28 24.13 -30.82 -3.91
CA SER A 28 23.28 -31.98 -3.56
C SER A 28 23.33 -32.59 -2.14
N TYR A 29 22.16 -32.66 -1.48
CA TYR A 29 21.64 -33.87 -0.79
C TYR A 29 20.11 -33.91 -0.87
N SER A 30 19.57 -35.12 -1.03
CA SER A 30 18.15 -35.43 -1.11
C SER A 30 17.71 -36.39 0.01
N VAL A 31 16.39 -36.38 0.25
CA VAL A 31 15.51 -37.39 0.89
C VAL A 31 15.29 -37.28 2.41
N SER A 32 14.12 -36.76 2.82
CA SER A 32 13.09 -37.59 3.48
C SER A 32 11.72 -36.90 3.47
N MET A 33 10.75 -37.63 2.91
CA MET A 33 9.31 -37.38 2.89
C MET A 33 8.67 -37.44 4.29
N PHE A 34 7.56 -36.70 4.45
CA PHE A 34 6.45 -36.92 5.40
C PHE A 34 6.76 -37.60 6.76
N GLY A 35 6.78 -36.81 7.84
CA GLY A 35 6.73 -37.37 9.20
C GLY A 35 6.73 -36.33 10.33
N ASN A 36 5.58 -36.25 11.02
CA ASN A 36 5.37 -35.82 12.42
C ASN A 36 5.80 -34.41 12.87
N GLY A 37 4.78 -33.58 13.18
CA GLY A 37 4.98 -32.31 13.86
C GLY A 37 3.75 -31.66 14.52
N ILE A 38 2.69 -32.39 14.89
CA ILE A 38 1.81 -31.92 15.97
C ILE A 38 2.33 -32.57 17.25
N VAL A 39 3.10 -31.80 18.01
CA VAL A 39 3.63 -32.23 19.31
C VAL A 39 2.46 -32.28 20.30
N ASN A 40 2.01 -33.50 20.63
CA ASN A 40 1.13 -33.73 21.77
C ASN A 40 1.93 -33.54 23.07
N GLY A 41 1.93 -32.32 23.60
CA GLY A 41 2.42 -32.04 24.95
C GLY A 41 1.37 -32.42 25.99
N LYS A 42 1.64 -33.43 26.83
CA LYS A 42 0.89 -33.67 28.07
C LYS A 42 1.35 -32.64 29.12
N GLY A 43 0.79 -31.44 29.07
CA GLY A 43 0.93 -30.46 30.15
C GLY A 43 -0.13 -30.69 31.21
N TYR A 44 0.21 -31.37 32.31
CA TYR A 44 -0.59 -31.31 33.52
C TYR A 44 -0.19 -30.04 34.27
N SER A 45 -1.09 -29.05 34.29
CA SER A 45 -1.04 -27.89 35.18
C SER A 45 -2.33 -27.91 35.98
N GLU A 46 -2.24 -27.79 37.31
CA GLU A 46 -3.40 -27.76 38.22
C GLU A 46 -4.30 -26.52 37.97
N ASN A 47 -3.83 -25.59 37.14
CA ASN A 47 -4.43 -24.28 36.85
C ASN A 47 -4.89 -24.15 35.39
N PHE A 48 -5.20 -25.27 34.73
CA PHE A 48 -5.59 -25.30 33.32
C PHE A 48 -7.10 -25.46 33.18
N ASN A 49 -7.79 -24.40 32.73
CA ASN A 49 -9.21 -24.47 32.43
C ASN A 49 -9.44 -24.68 30.94
N PHE A 50 -10.16 -25.74 30.59
CA PHE A 50 -10.38 -26.15 29.21
C PHE A 50 -11.77 -25.73 28.72
N THR A 51 -11.86 -25.07 27.56
CA THR A 51 -13.14 -24.74 26.92
C THR A 51 -13.22 -25.41 25.55
N PHE A 52 -14.26 -26.22 25.34
CA PHE A 52 -14.53 -26.87 24.05
C PHE A 52 -15.10 -25.83 23.06
N LEU A 53 -14.39 -25.59 21.96
CA LEU A 53 -14.94 -24.93 20.77
C LEU A 53 -15.11 -25.99 19.68
N SER A 54 -16.35 -26.43 19.48
CA SER A 54 -16.73 -27.32 18.39
C SER A 54 -17.29 -26.49 17.26
N GLU A 55 -16.61 -26.47 16.11
CA GLU A 55 -17.13 -25.87 14.89
C GLU A 55 -17.79 -26.96 14.04
N THR A 56 -19.13 -26.94 13.95
CA THR A 56 -19.86 -27.84 13.05
C THR A 56 -19.83 -27.26 11.64
N GLY A 57 -18.96 -27.80 10.78
CA GLY A 57 -18.86 -27.41 9.37
C GLY A 57 -20.14 -27.75 8.59
N GLY A 58 -20.66 -26.76 7.86
CA GLY A 58 -21.76 -26.94 6.92
C GLY A 58 -21.33 -27.72 5.68
N THR A 59 -22.13 -28.71 5.31
CA THR A 59 -21.85 -29.62 4.19
C THR A 59 -22.11 -28.96 2.83
N THR A 60 -21.13 -28.97 1.93
CA THR A 60 -21.40 -29.03 0.48
C THR A 60 -21.49 -30.51 0.09
N ARG A 61 -22.44 -30.86 -0.80
CA ARG A 61 -22.66 -32.25 -1.25
C ARG A 61 -21.34 -32.84 -1.76
N ASN A 62 -20.83 -33.85 -1.06
CA ASN A 62 -19.66 -34.71 -1.34
C ASN A 62 -18.31 -34.35 -0.67
N ALA A 63 -18.25 -33.46 0.31
CA ALA A 63 -17.09 -33.39 1.19
C ALA A 63 -17.35 -34.17 2.48
N GLU A 64 -16.56 -35.22 2.75
CA GLU A 64 -16.52 -35.85 4.07
C GLU A 64 -16.05 -34.78 5.08
N SER A 65 -16.94 -34.30 5.93
CA SER A 65 -16.58 -33.35 6.98
C SER A 65 -15.81 -34.10 8.06
N SER A 66 -14.47 -33.98 8.06
CA SER A 66 -13.68 -34.38 9.21
C SER A 66 -13.89 -33.35 10.33
N LEU A 67 -14.31 -33.83 11.49
CA LEU A 67 -14.56 -33.01 12.66
C LEU A 67 -13.21 -32.58 13.24
N PHE A 68 -12.79 -31.35 12.99
CA PHE A 68 -11.55 -30.81 13.56
C PHE A 68 -11.84 -30.28 14.96
N THR A 69 -11.27 -30.92 15.97
CA THR A 69 -11.36 -30.44 17.36
C THR A 69 -10.05 -29.77 17.72
N LEU A 70 -10.05 -28.44 17.86
CA LEU A 70 -8.88 -27.70 18.34
C LEU A 70 -9.03 -27.44 19.84
N ASN A 71 -8.11 -28.01 20.61
CA ASN A 71 -8.02 -27.75 22.04
C ASN A 71 -7.18 -26.49 22.28
N ILE A 72 -7.82 -25.34 22.45
CA ILE A 72 -7.13 -24.10 22.84
C ILE A 72 -7.13 -24.01 24.37
N GLY A 73 -5.93 -24.13 24.95
CA GLY A 73 -5.70 -23.90 26.36
C GLY A 73 -5.44 -22.44 26.68
N PHE A 74 -6.02 -21.93 27.76
CA PHE A 74 -5.76 -20.57 28.24
C PHE A 74 -5.12 -20.63 29.62
N PHE A 75 -4.23 -19.67 29.91
CA PHE A 75 -3.65 -19.51 31.24
C PHE A 75 -4.68 -18.85 32.18
N GLU A 76 -4.64 -19.19 33.47
CA GLU A 76 -5.39 -18.47 34.50
C GLU A 76 -5.05 -16.96 34.43
N ASN A 77 -6.10 -16.12 34.49
CA ASN A 77 -6.10 -14.66 34.30
C ASN A 77 -6.10 -14.12 32.86
N THR A 78 -6.22 -14.97 31.84
CA THR A 78 -6.47 -14.46 30.47
C THR A 78 -7.95 -14.06 30.32
N GLN A 79 -8.25 -12.75 30.32
CA GLN A 79 -9.59 -12.28 29.96
C GLN A 79 -9.78 -12.43 28.45
N TYR A 80 -10.65 -13.35 28.03
CA TYR A 80 -11.02 -13.44 26.62
C TYR A 80 -11.93 -12.26 26.25
N SER A 81 -11.55 -11.50 25.23
CA SER A 81 -12.48 -10.58 24.58
C SER A 81 -13.29 -11.40 23.58
N ARG A 82 -14.58 -11.60 23.86
CA ARG A 82 -15.48 -12.18 22.85
C ARG A 82 -15.72 -11.12 21.80
N THR A 83 -15.15 -11.30 20.62
CA THR A 83 -15.45 -10.44 19.49
C THR A 83 -16.87 -10.72 19.03
N VAL A 84 -17.61 -9.66 18.70
CA VAL A 84 -18.91 -9.78 18.03
C VAL A 84 -18.66 -10.25 16.61
N SER A 85 -19.48 -11.18 16.11
CA SER A 85 -19.38 -11.66 14.73
C SER A 85 -20.76 -11.86 14.14
N ILE A 86 -20.92 -11.55 12.84
CA ILE A 86 -22.15 -11.83 12.10
C ILE A 86 -21.99 -13.21 11.46
N SER A 87 -22.76 -14.19 11.92
CA SER A 87 -22.70 -15.57 11.42
C SER A 87 -23.45 -15.76 10.11
N SER A 88 -24.55 -15.02 9.89
CA SER A 88 -25.30 -15.03 8.63
C SER A 88 -26.20 -13.79 8.51
N TYR A 89 -26.63 -13.49 7.30
CA TYR A 89 -27.60 -12.44 7.00
C TYR A 89 -28.35 -12.77 5.70
N SER A 90 -29.52 -12.16 5.48
CA SER A 90 -30.24 -12.33 4.22
C SER A 90 -31.10 -11.12 3.87
N ILE A 91 -31.27 -10.90 2.56
CA ILE A 91 -32.21 -9.95 1.96
C ILE A 91 -33.07 -10.74 0.97
N SER A 92 -34.39 -10.70 1.13
CA SER A 92 -35.30 -11.42 0.26
C SER A 92 -36.65 -10.69 0.08
N PRO A 93 -37.11 -10.45 -1.16
CA PRO A 93 -36.43 -10.73 -2.43
C PRO A 93 -35.30 -9.72 -2.72
N ARG A 94 -34.30 -10.11 -3.53
CA ARG A 94 -33.20 -9.22 -3.98
C ARG A 94 -33.60 -8.26 -5.10
N THR A 95 -34.64 -8.59 -5.85
CA THR A 95 -35.19 -7.72 -6.90
C THR A 95 -36.70 -7.79 -6.81
N THR A 96 -37.37 -6.65 -6.76
CA THR A 96 -38.83 -6.60 -6.71
C THR A 96 -39.37 -5.27 -7.22
N VAL A 97 -40.69 -5.15 -7.33
CA VAL A 97 -41.33 -3.89 -7.74
C VAL A 97 -41.54 -2.97 -6.55
N VAL A 98 -41.53 -1.66 -6.81
CA VAL A 98 -41.90 -0.62 -5.83
C VAL A 98 -43.19 -0.97 -5.09
N GLY A 99 -43.21 -0.78 -3.78
CA GLY A 99 -44.34 -1.12 -2.90
C GLY A 99 -44.31 -2.56 -2.36
N SER A 100 -43.37 -3.40 -2.83
CA SER A 100 -43.18 -4.73 -2.26
C SER A 100 -42.46 -4.68 -0.91
N THR A 101 -42.74 -5.67 -0.07
CA THR A 101 -42.04 -5.87 1.20
C THR A 101 -40.71 -6.61 0.96
N ILE A 102 -39.65 -6.14 1.61
CA ILE A 102 -38.33 -6.75 1.65
C ILE A 102 -38.10 -7.35 3.04
N GLY A 103 -37.86 -8.64 3.12
CA GLY A 103 -37.43 -9.30 4.35
C GLY A 103 -35.92 -9.13 4.55
N LEU A 104 -35.54 -8.62 5.72
CA LEU A 104 -34.15 -8.46 6.17
C LEU A 104 -33.92 -9.34 7.40
N SER A 105 -32.89 -10.17 7.41
CA SER A 105 -32.53 -10.97 8.59
C SER A 105 -31.02 -10.94 8.85
N ILE A 106 -30.65 -11.06 10.12
CA ILE A 106 -29.25 -11.12 10.58
C ILE A 106 -29.15 -12.12 11.72
N SER A 107 -28.08 -12.91 11.74
CA SER A 107 -27.67 -13.74 12.87
C SER A 107 -26.25 -13.37 13.25
N ALA A 108 -26.03 -13.08 14.52
CA ALA A 108 -24.77 -12.69 15.11
C ALA A 108 -24.51 -13.48 16.40
N LEU A 109 -23.24 -13.61 16.75
CA LEU A 109 -22.73 -14.21 17.98
C LEU A 109 -22.10 -13.12 18.85
N ASN A 110 -22.18 -13.29 20.18
CA ASN A 110 -21.64 -12.35 21.17
C ASN A 110 -22.14 -10.90 20.99
N TYR A 111 -23.36 -10.74 20.49
CA TYR A 111 -23.97 -9.44 20.24
C TYR A 111 -24.80 -8.98 21.44
N GLN A 112 -24.98 -7.66 21.54
CA GLN A 112 -25.92 -6.97 22.41
C GLN A 112 -27.10 -6.47 21.58
N ASN A 113 -26.83 -5.73 20.48
CA ASN A 113 -27.85 -5.24 19.55
C ASN A 113 -27.46 -5.58 18.11
N VAL A 114 -28.48 -5.70 17.25
CA VAL A 114 -28.34 -5.84 15.81
C VAL A 114 -29.26 -4.86 15.09
N TRP A 115 -28.78 -4.25 14.02
CA TRP A 115 -29.57 -3.29 13.22
C TRP A 115 -29.07 -3.26 11.78
N ALA A 116 -29.85 -2.64 10.89
CA ALA A 116 -29.47 -2.37 9.52
C ALA A 116 -29.57 -0.87 9.22
N ILE A 117 -28.64 -0.34 8.42
CA ILE A 117 -28.76 0.97 7.79
C ILE A 117 -29.02 0.73 6.31
N ILE A 118 -30.13 1.27 5.82
CA ILE A 118 -30.59 1.14 4.43
C ILE A 118 -30.41 2.49 3.76
N THR A 119 -29.57 2.55 2.74
CA THR A 119 -29.33 3.76 1.93
C THR A 119 -30.04 3.61 0.59
N SER A 120 -30.99 4.49 0.33
CA SER A 120 -31.72 4.52 -0.93
C SER A 120 -30.92 5.20 -2.05
N PRO A 121 -31.30 5.01 -3.33
CA PRO A 121 -30.65 5.64 -4.49
C PRO A 121 -30.51 7.17 -4.44
N ASN A 122 -31.40 7.85 -3.70
CA ASN A 122 -31.34 9.30 -3.47
C ASN A 122 -30.55 9.68 -2.21
N SER A 123 -29.69 8.78 -1.72
CA SER A 123 -28.82 8.95 -0.54
C SER A 123 -29.55 9.20 0.78
N GLN A 124 -30.84 8.83 0.88
CA GLN A 124 -31.55 8.87 2.16
C GLN A 124 -31.23 7.61 2.95
N GLN A 125 -30.94 7.76 4.23
CA GLN A 125 -30.63 6.65 5.12
C GLN A 125 -31.79 6.38 6.07
N GLN A 126 -32.09 5.10 6.27
CA GLN A 126 -33.04 4.63 7.27
C GLN A 126 -32.39 3.57 8.15
N THR A 127 -32.48 3.74 9.47
CA THR A 127 -32.03 2.73 10.44
C THR A 127 -33.19 1.83 10.82
N LEU A 128 -32.99 0.52 10.77
CA LEU A 128 -33.95 -0.50 11.14
C LEU A 128 -33.37 -1.38 12.24
N ASN A 129 -34.02 -1.40 13.40
CA ASN A 129 -33.68 -2.34 14.46
C ASN A 129 -34.08 -3.76 14.04
N LEU A 130 -33.14 -4.70 14.14
CA LEU A 130 -33.36 -6.09 13.79
C LEU A 130 -33.46 -6.95 15.06
N VAL A 131 -34.00 -8.15 14.91
CA VAL A 131 -33.96 -9.18 15.96
C VAL A 131 -33.11 -10.33 15.46
N ASN A 132 -32.15 -10.75 16.26
CA ASN A 132 -31.18 -11.77 15.87
C ASN A 132 -31.88 -13.10 15.52
N GLY A 133 -31.56 -13.66 14.35
CA GLY A 133 -32.17 -14.88 13.82
C GLY A 133 -33.59 -14.72 13.27
N GLN A 134 -34.16 -13.51 13.25
CA GLN A 134 -35.51 -13.25 12.74
C GLN A 134 -35.49 -12.38 11.48
N THR A 135 -36.50 -12.56 10.63
CA THR A 135 -36.75 -11.70 9.46
C THR A 135 -37.64 -10.53 9.84
N VAL A 136 -37.16 -9.31 9.63
CA VAL A 136 -37.92 -8.07 9.76
C VAL A 136 -38.33 -7.58 8.39
N ASN A 137 -39.60 -7.22 8.25
CA ASN A 137 -40.16 -6.70 7.01
C ASN A 137 -39.89 -5.20 6.87
N TYR A 138 -39.29 -4.81 5.75
CA TYR A 138 -39.02 -3.43 5.36
C TYR A 138 -39.83 -3.08 4.11
N VAL A 139 -40.51 -1.93 4.11
CA VAL A 139 -41.27 -1.44 2.95
C VAL A 139 -40.61 -0.13 2.47
N PRO A 140 -39.90 -0.15 1.33
CA PRO A 140 -39.26 1.05 0.79
C PRO A 140 -40.27 2.12 0.34
N SER A 141 -39.84 3.38 0.31
CA SER A 141 -40.66 4.48 -0.19
C SER A 141 -41.11 4.27 -1.65
N HIS A 142 -42.39 4.53 -1.93
CA HIS A 142 -43.01 4.27 -3.24
C HIS A 142 -42.48 5.15 -4.38
N SER A 143 -41.67 6.17 -4.10
CA SER A 143 -41.17 7.10 -5.12
C SER A 143 -39.74 6.81 -5.60
N VAL A 144 -39.02 5.90 -4.95
CA VAL A 144 -37.58 5.73 -5.20
C VAL A 144 -37.29 4.34 -5.76
N VAL A 145 -36.99 4.30 -7.05
CA VAL A 145 -36.60 3.11 -7.83
C VAL A 145 -35.08 3.05 -7.91
N GLY A 146 -34.50 1.85 -7.91
CA GLY A 146 -33.06 1.65 -8.06
C GLY A 146 -32.48 0.72 -7.01
N ARG A 147 -31.16 0.71 -6.91
CA ARG A 147 -30.40 -0.12 -5.98
C ARG A 147 -30.33 0.51 -4.59
N TYR A 148 -30.76 -0.24 -3.59
CA TYR A 148 -30.64 0.09 -2.18
C TYR A 148 -29.45 -0.64 -1.59
N GLU A 149 -28.61 0.08 -0.87
CA GLU A 149 -27.51 -0.50 -0.11
C GLU A 149 -27.98 -0.77 1.33
N VAL A 150 -27.62 -1.93 1.87
CA VAL A 150 -27.98 -2.34 3.23
C VAL A 150 -26.71 -2.73 3.97
N VAL A 151 -26.40 -2.01 5.03
CA VAL A 151 -25.31 -2.36 5.95
C VAL A 151 -25.91 -2.95 7.22
N PHE A 152 -25.66 -4.23 7.45
CA PHE A 152 -26.02 -4.91 8.68
C PHE A 152 -24.94 -4.67 9.73
N TYR A 153 -25.35 -4.42 10.96
CA TYR A 153 -24.48 -4.19 12.11
C TYR A 153 -24.85 -5.12 13.26
N ALA A 154 -23.83 -5.54 13.99
CA ALA A 154 -23.95 -6.17 15.30
C ALA A 154 -22.92 -5.52 16.24
N ASN A 155 -23.33 -5.12 17.44
CA ASN A 155 -22.38 -4.65 18.47
C ASN A 155 -22.31 -5.63 19.64
N GLY A 156 -21.14 -5.73 20.27
CA GLY A 156 -20.95 -6.46 21.52
C GLY A 156 -21.07 -5.55 22.75
N SER A 157 -21.16 -6.15 23.93
CA SER A 157 -21.22 -5.45 25.22
C SER A 157 -19.97 -4.61 25.53
N THR A 158 -18.84 -4.91 24.88
CA THR A 158 -17.58 -4.18 25.00
C THR A 158 -17.47 -2.98 24.04
N GLY A 159 -18.48 -2.73 23.23
CA GLY A 159 -18.45 -1.70 22.18
C GLY A 159 -17.81 -2.15 20.86
N ALA A 160 -17.32 -3.40 20.76
CA ALA A 160 -16.90 -3.97 19.49
C ALA A 160 -18.07 -4.00 18.48
N ILE A 161 -17.81 -3.71 17.21
CA ILE A 161 -18.83 -3.68 16.15
C ILE A 161 -18.37 -4.58 14.99
N ALA A 162 -19.29 -5.40 14.48
CA ALA A 162 -19.16 -6.12 13.22
C ALA A 162 -20.18 -5.56 12.21
N SER A 163 -19.81 -5.50 10.94
CA SER A 163 -20.69 -5.03 9.87
C SER A 163 -20.51 -5.78 8.57
N VAL A 164 -21.58 -5.89 7.78
CA VAL A 164 -21.55 -6.47 6.42
C VAL A 164 -22.47 -5.69 5.47
N LEU A 165 -22.01 -5.46 4.24
CA LEU A 165 -22.70 -4.70 3.19
C LEU A 165 -23.34 -5.65 2.17
N ASP A 166 -24.59 -5.39 1.80
CA ASP A 166 -25.31 -6.07 0.71
C ASP A 166 -26.29 -5.08 0.04
N SER A 167 -27.09 -5.54 -0.93
CA SER A 167 -28.02 -4.68 -1.67
C SER A 167 -29.22 -5.44 -2.25
N PHE A 168 -30.30 -4.69 -2.50
CA PHE A 168 -31.45 -5.13 -3.31
C PHE A 168 -31.87 -4.05 -4.30
N GLU A 169 -32.65 -4.42 -5.31
CA GLU A 169 -33.08 -3.51 -6.37
C GLU A 169 -34.61 -3.42 -6.45
N LEU A 170 -35.12 -2.19 -6.53
CA LEU A 170 -36.53 -1.92 -6.83
C LEU A 170 -36.68 -1.52 -8.29
N THR A 171 -37.63 -2.16 -8.98
CA THR A 171 -38.01 -1.85 -10.34
C THR A 171 -39.40 -1.19 -10.38
N GLN A 172 -39.66 -0.41 -11.43
CA GLN A 172 -41.00 0.17 -11.63
C GLN A 172 -42.00 -0.95 -11.91
N GLN A 173 -43.18 -0.87 -11.29
CA GLN A 173 -44.30 -1.73 -11.66
C GLN A 173 -44.70 -1.40 -13.10
N VAL A 174 -44.39 -2.31 -14.02
CA VAL A 174 -44.85 -2.20 -15.40
C VAL A 174 -46.35 -2.41 -15.36
N SER A 175 -47.11 -1.32 -15.53
CA SER A 175 -48.58 -1.40 -15.63
C SER A 175 -48.92 -2.22 -16.87
N SER A 176 -49.15 -3.52 -16.67
CA SER A 176 -49.66 -4.41 -17.71
C SER A 176 -51.07 -3.96 -18.07
N GLY A 177 -51.17 -3.06 -19.05
CA GLY A 177 -52.43 -2.57 -19.59
C GLY A 177 -53.25 -3.75 -20.10
N SER A 178 -54.34 -4.06 -19.41
CA SER A 178 -55.35 -5.01 -19.87
C SER A 178 -56.06 -4.42 -21.09
N GLY A 179 -55.80 -5.03 -22.25
CA GLY A 179 -56.63 -5.10 -23.45
C GLY A 179 -57.62 -3.97 -23.77
N SER A 180 -57.35 -3.26 -24.87
CA SER A 180 -58.38 -3.01 -25.87
C SER A 180 -57.82 -3.26 -27.26
N SER A 181 -58.56 -4.05 -28.02
CA SER A 181 -58.20 -4.63 -29.32
C SER A 181 -58.03 -3.58 -30.42
N GLY A 182 -56.98 -3.69 -31.22
CA GLY A 182 -56.85 -2.97 -32.48
C GLY A 182 -55.49 -3.21 -33.12
N GLY A 183 -55.46 -3.94 -34.24
CA GLY A 183 -54.26 -4.41 -34.91
C GLY A 183 -53.31 -3.31 -35.37
N GLY A 184 -52.01 -3.64 -35.36
CA GLY A 184 -50.95 -2.80 -35.87
C GLY A 184 -49.60 -3.38 -35.52
N SER A 185 -49.08 -4.23 -36.40
CA SER A 185 -47.74 -4.82 -36.35
C SER A 185 -46.66 -3.72 -36.39
N GLY A 186 -46.34 -3.15 -35.24
CA GLY A 186 -45.18 -2.29 -35.03
C GLY A 186 -44.31 -2.92 -33.96
N GLY A 187 -43.20 -3.54 -34.36
CA GLY A 187 -42.26 -4.19 -33.46
C GLY A 187 -41.79 -3.22 -32.38
N THR A 188 -42.33 -3.35 -31.18
CA THR A 188 -41.83 -2.65 -30.01
C THR A 188 -40.48 -3.26 -29.68
N ASN A 189 -39.42 -2.57 -30.08
CA ASN A 189 -38.08 -2.81 -29.57
C ASN A 189 -38.16 -2.76 -28.05
N ILE A 190 -38.13 -3.92 -27.42
CA ILE A 190 -37.95 -4.06 -25.98
C ILE A 190 -36.54 -3.54 -25.74
N ILE A 191 -36.43 -2.28 -25.33
CA ILE A 191 -35.15 -1.68 -24.95
C ILE A 191 -34.72 -2.44 -23.70
N GLN A 192 -33.90 -3.47 -23.89
CA GLN A 192 -33.33 -4.25 -22.81
C GLN A 192 -32.44 -3.30 -22.02
N ARG A 193 -32.96 -2.83 -20.88
CA ARG A 193 -32.28 -1.92 -19.99
C ARG A 193 -31.07 -2.67 -19.44
N CYS A 194 -29.89 -2.26 -19.86
CA CYS A 194 -28.65 -2.83 -19.38
C CYS A 194 -28.37 -2.30 -17.96
N ASN A 195 -27.52 -3.00 -17.20
CA ASN A 195 -27.09 -2.56 -15.87
C ASN A 195 -25.57 -2.36 -15.84
N TYR A 196 -25.10 -1.29 -15.20
CA TYR A 196 -23.68 -1.06 -14.91
C TYR A 196 -23.37 -1.66 -13.54
N ASN A 197 -22.47 -2.64 -13.50
CA ASN A 197 -22.01 -3.25 -12.25
C ASN A 197 -20.49 -3.14 -12.21
N TRP A 198 -19.94 -2.51 -11.19
CA TRP A 198 -18.51 -2.17 -11.14
C TRP A 198 -17.82 -2.99 -10.06
N ASP A 199 -16.79 -3.73 -10.46
CA ASP A 199 -15.86 -4.42 -9.58
C ASP A 199 -14.57 -3.59 -9.51
N CYS A 200 -14.24 -3.09 -8.32
CA CYS A 200 -13.12 -2.17 -8.12
C CYS A 200 -12.04 -2.80 -7.25
N THR A 201 -10.78 -2.57 -7.61
CA THR A 201 -9.66 -2.89 -6.72
C THR A 201 -9.71 -2.04 -5.45
N PRO A 202 -9.03 -2.47 -4.37
CA PRO A 202 -8.73 -1.59 -3.25
C PRO A 202 -7.99 -0.31 -3.72
N TRP A 203 -8.09 0.76 -2.94
CA TRP A 203 -7.29 1.97 -3.13
C TRP A 203 -5.79 1.66 -3.03
N SER A 204 -4.97 2.23 -3.91
CA SER A 204 -3.52 2.11 -3.90
C SER A 204 -2.91 2.73 -2.65
N ILE A 205 -1.62 2.48 -2.44
CA ILE A 205 -0.82 3.28 -1.51
C ILE A 205 -0.90 4.75 -1.94
N CYS A 206 -0.98 5.65 -0.96
CA CYS A 206 -0.91 7.08 -1.21
C CYS A 206 0.45 7.44 -1.82
N SER A 207 0.46 7.94 -3.05
CA SER A 207 1.65 8.45 -3.73
C SER A 207 1.35 9.87 -4.20
N GLU A 208 2.24 10.82 -3.88
CA GLU A 208 2.03 12.24 -4.24
C GLU A 208 0.69 12.82 -3.73
N ASN A 209 0.25 12.38 -2.54
CA ASN A 209 -1.04 12.76 -1.93
C ASN A 209 -2.30 12.26 -2.68
N VAL A 210 -2.14 11.28 -3.57
CA VAL A 210 -3.23 10.67 -4.34
C VAL A 210 -3.25 9.15 -4.17
N GLN A 211 -4.44 8.58 -4.02
CA GLN A 211 -4.69 7.14 -4.14
C GLN A 211 -5.51 6.86 -5.38
N ILE A 212 -5.17 5.77 -6.07
CA ILE A 212 -5.87 5.31 -7.27
C ILE A 212 -6.47 3.91 -7.07
N ARG A 213 -7.56 3.61 -7.76
CA ARG A 213 -8.09 2.24 -7.88
C ARG A 213 -8.57 2.00 -9.30
N LEU A 214 -8.68 0.73 -9.69
CA LEU A 214 -9.16 0.33 -11.01
C LEU A 214 -10.53 -0.31 -10.87
N CYS A 215 -11.50 0.20 -11.64
CA CYS A 215 -12.86 -0.32 -11.67
C CYS A 215 -13.18 -0.94 -13.04
N LYS A 216 -13.57 -2.22 -13.05
CA LYS A 216 -13.99 -2.97 -14.23
C LYS A 216 -15.51 -3.11 -14.24
N ASN A 217 -16.14 -2.76 -15.37
CA ASN A 217 -17.56 -3.02 -15.56
C ASN A 217 -17.76 -4.52 -15.83
N ILE A 218 -18.48 -5.17 -14.93
CA ILE A 218 -18.95 -6.57 -15.01
C ILE A 218 -20.44 -6.64 -15.33
N GLY A 219 -21.08 -5.51 -15.62
CA GLY A 219 -22.47 -5.39 -16.03
C GLY A 219 -22.70 -5.70 -17.51
N THR A 220 -23.97 -5.59 -17.94
CA THR A 220 -24.38 -5.84 -19.32
C THR A 220 -24.30 -4.60 -20.21
N CYS A 221 -24.16 -3.41 -19.60
CA CYS A 221 -24.01 -2.17 -20.36
C CYS A 221 -22.59 -2.02 -20.90
N VAL A 222 -22.49 -1.49 -22.11
CA VAL A 222 -21.25 -0.94 -22.65
C VAL A 222 -21.15 0.53 -22.24
N GLY A 223 -19.99 0.98 -21.76
CA GLY A 223 -19.73 2.38 -21.38
C GLY A 223 -19.24 2.56 -19.94
N ASN A 224 -19.11 3.84 -19.54
CA ASN A 224 -18.56 4.26 -18.24
C ASN A 224 -19.59 5.04 -17.39
N GLU A 225 -20.88 4.92 -17.67
CA GLU A 225 -21.88 5.59 -16.84
C GLU A 225 -21.88 4.98 -15.43
N SER A 226 -22.06 5.83 -14.42
CA SER A 226 -21.99 5.44 -13.00
C SER A 226 -20.67 4.79 -12.57
N LYS A 227 -19.57 4.98 -13.34
CA LYS A 227 -18.25 4.48 -12.95
C LYS A 227 -17.84 5.13 -11.62
N PRO A 228 -17.49 4.34 -10.59
CA PRO A 228 -17.01 4.88 -9.33
C PRO A 228 -15.74 5.72 -9.52
N ILE A 229 -15.49 6.66 -8.61
CA ILE A 229 -14.24 7.43 -8.62
C ILE A 229 -13.04 6.49 -8.52
N GLU A 230 -12.03 6.74 -9.36
CA GLU A 230 -10.79 5.96 -9.43
C GLU A 230 -9.59 6.72 -8.86
N GLU A 231 -9.78 7.97 -8.46
CA GLU A 231 -8.75 8.83 -7.88
C GLU A 231 -9.33 9.59 -6.69
N MET A 232 -8.63 9.60 -5.55
CA MET A 232 -8.97 10.44 -4.41
C MET A 232 -7.72 11.03 -3.76
N GLN A 233 -7.84 12.25 -3.24
CA GLN A 233 -6.81 12.83 -2.37
C GLN A 233 -6.72 11.99 -1.10
N CYS A 234 -5.51 11.72 -0.65
CA CYS A 234 -5.31 11.06 0.63
C CYS A 234 -5.86 11.98 1.72
N SER A 235 -6.85 11.50 2.48
CA SER A 235 -7.06 12.05 3.82
C SER A 235 -5.77 11.79 4.59
N GLU A 236 -5.22 12.82 5.24
CA GLU A 236 -3.96 12.76 6.02
C GLU A 236 -3.78 11.37 6.64
N SER A 237 -2.88 10.60 6.04
CA SER A 237 -2.42 9.27 6.46
C SER A 237 -3.37 8.51 7.40
N LEU A 238 -4.39 7.81 6.86
CA LEU A 238 -5.14 6.82 7.66
C LEU A 238 -4.30 5.57 8.00
N PHE A 239 -3.08 5.48 7.47
CA PHE A 239 -2.19 4.36 7.65
C PHE A 239 -0.91 4.80 8.34
N ASP A 240 -0.76 4.41 9.60
CA ASP A 240 0.45 4.68 10.35
C ASP A 240 1.62 3.81 9.88
N ILE A 241 1.40 2.85 8.97
CA ILE A 241 2.43 1.91 8.52
C ILE A 241 2.58 1.94 7.00
N GLY A 242 3.73 2.41 6.53
CA GLY A 242 4.17 2.30 5.14
C GLY A 242 4.85 0.96 4.86
N LEU A 243 4.43 0.27 3.81
CA LEU A 243 5.01 -0.99 3.35
C LEU A 243 5.70 -0.81 1.99
N ARG A 244 6.95 -1.26 1.88
CA ARG A 244 7.68 -1.33 0.62
C ARG A 244 8.30 -2.71 0.42
N LEU A 245 8.19 -3.22 -0.81
CA LEU A 245 8.86 -4.44 -1.24
C LEU A 245 10.17 -4.08 -1.96
N GLY A 246 11.24 -4.81 -1.63
CA GLY A 246 12.56 -4.65 -2.24
C GLY A 246 12.79 -5.63 -3.40
N LEU A 247 14.06 -5.82 -3.76
CA LEU A 247 14.46 -6.80 -4.79
C LEU A 247 13.86 -8.19 -4.49
N THR A 248 13.26 -8.77 -5.52
CA THR A 248 12.75 -10.16 -5.52
C THR A 248 13.73 -11.01 -6.31
N ASP A 249 14.36 -11.95 -5.63
CA ASP A 249 15.23 -12.95 -6.25
C ASP A 249 14.56 -14.32 -6.15
N LEU A 250 14.33 -14.95 -7.31
CA LEU A 250 14.04 -16.37 -7.36
C LEU A 250 15.36 -17.12 -7.17
N ILE A 251 15.55 -17.71 -6.00
CA ILE A 251 16.75 -18.51 -5.71
C ILE A 251 16.67 -19.83 -6.49
N ASP A 252 15.49 -20.42 -6.52
CA ASP A 252 15.12 -21.60 -7.29
C ASP A 252 13.61 -21.57 -7.59
N LYS A 253 13.09 -22.58 -8.31
CA LYS A 253 11.64 -22.66 -8.62
C LYS A 253 10.74 -22.74 -7.38
N ASN A 254 11.32 -23.02 -6.20
CA ASN A 254 10.58 -23.33 -4.99
C ASN A 254 10.71 -22.25 -3.91
N ASN A 255 11.67 -21.34 -4.03
CA ASN A 255 12.02 -20.39 -2.99
C ASN A 255 12.02 -18.97 -3.56
N LEU A 256 11.09 -18.15 -3.07
CA LEU A 256 11.00 -16.73 -3.40
C LEU A 256 11.56 -15.91 -2.24
N LYS A 257 12.56 -15.10 -2.52
CA LYS A 257 13.22 -14.25 -1.53
C LYS A 257 12.97 -12.78 -1.84
N PHE A 258 12.54 -12.02 -0.84
CA PHE A 258 12.27 -10.59 -0.97
C PHE A 258 12.49 -9.84 0.32
N ASN A 259 12.64 -8.53 0.21
CA ASN A 259 12.82 -7.63 1.35
C ASN A 259 11.54 -6.88 1.66
N ILE A 260 11.22 -6.74 2.93
CA ILE A 260 10.06 -6.01 3.44
C ILE A 260 10.60 -4.86 4.29
N ASN A 261 10.16 -3.65 3.98
CA ASN A 261 10.40 -2.47 4.79
C ASN A 261 9.07 -1.92 5.29
N LEU A 262 8.87 -2.00 6.62
CA LEU A 262 7.72 -1.45 7.32
C LEU A 262 8.16 -0.21 8.07
N THR A 263 7.48 0.91 7.86
CA THR A 263 7.78 2.17 8.53
C THR A 263 6.55 2.68 9.24
N GLU A 264 6.60 2.74 10.56
CA GLU A 264 5.65 3.46 11.39
C GLU A 264 5.87 4.97 11.17
N MET A 265 4.81 5.73 10.83
CA MET A 265 4.88 7.13 10.43
C MET A 265 4.44 8.13 11.50
N ILE A 266 3.64 7.74 12.51
CA ILE A 266 2.93 8.67 13.41
C ILE A 266 3.17 8.37 14.90
N GLY A 267 3.15 7.11 15.28
CA GLY A 267 3.27 6.59 16.64
C GLY A 267 4.71 6.40 17.14
N VAL A 268 4.82 6.26 18.45
CA VAL A 268 6.08 5.92 19.15
C VAL A 268 5.98 4.58 19.88
N GLU A 269 4.83 3.91 19.80
CA GLU A 269 4.55 2.68 20.51
C GLU A 269 4.77 1.45 19.62
N LYS A 270 5.06 0.32 20.26
CA LYS A 270 5.14 -0.97 19.56
C LYS A 270 3.76 -1.42 19.14
N ILE A 271 3.57 -1.65 17.85
CA ILE A 271 2.33 -2.13 17.25
C ILE A 271 2.55 -3.56 16.75
N ASP A 272 1.70 -4.49 17.19
CA ASP A 272 1.64 -5.83 16.59
C ASP A 272 0.87 -5.76 15.27
N VAL A 273 1.48 -6.28 14.22
CA VAL A 273 0.90 -6.34 12.88
C VAL A 273 0.76 -7.79 12.42
N HIS A 274 -0.36 -8.10 11.77
CA HIS A 274 -0.58 -9.35 11.07
C HIS A 274 -0.24 -9.17 9.59
N ILE A 275 0.72 -9.94 9.09
CA ILE A 275 1.23 -9.84 7.72
C ILE A 275 0.77 -11.08 6.96
N LYS A 276 -0.04 -10.90 5.92
CA LYS A 276 -0.48 -11.95 5.00
C LYS A 276 0.28 -11.83 3.69
N TYR A 277 1.04 -12.86 3.37
CA TYR A 277 1.71 -13.06 2.09
C TYR A 277 0.78 -13.80 1.14
N LEU A 278 0.76 -13.36 -0.12
CA LEU A 278 -0.07 -13.88 -1.19
C LEU A 278 0.78 -13.96 -2.46
N ILE A 279 0.69 -15.08 -3.18
CA ILE A 279 1.15 -15.16 -4.57
C ILE A 279 -0.09 -15.38 -5.43
N ILE A 280 -0.28 -14.49 -6.40
CA ILE A 280 -1.43 -14.47 -7.30
C ILE A 280 -0.92 -14.72 -8.71
N ASP A 281 -1.54 -15.65 -9.44
CA ASP A 281 -1.19 -15.93 -10.84
C ASP A 281 -1.74 -14.87 -11.82
N GLU A 282 -1.41 -15.01 -13.10
CA GLU A 282 -1.89 -14.14 -14.18
C GLU A 282 -3.42 -14.09 -14.32
N ASN A 283 -4.12 -15.13 -13.86
CA ASN A 283 -5.57 -15.25 -13.92
C ASN A 283 -6.25 -14.64 -12.67
N GLY A 284 -5.47 -14.19 -11.69
CA GLY A 284 -5.97 -13.64 -10.43
C GLY A 284 -6.24 -14.68 -9.34
N TYR A 285 -5.81 -15.93 -9.51
CA TYR A 285 -5.96 -16.97 -8.49
C TYR A 285 -4.85 -16.93 -7.45
N GLU A 286 -5.23 -17.07 -6.18
CA GLU A 286 -4.31 -17.25 -5.06
C GLU A 286 -3.69 -18.65 -5.13
N VAL A 287 -2.40 -18.74 -5.48
CA VAL A 287 -1.66 -20.01 -5.57
C VAL A 287 -0.83 -20.31 -4.32
N PHE A 288 -0.63 -19.31 -3.46
CA PHE A 288 0.05 -19.45 -2.18
C PHE A 288 -0.44 -18.40 -1.17
N SER A 289 -0.56 -18.79 0.10
CA SER A 289 -0.74 -17.85 1.20
C SER A 289 -0.08 -18.29 2.50
N GLN A 290 0.46 -17.32 3.23
CA GLN A 290 1.02 -17.49 4.56
C GLN A 290 0.71 -16.26 5.41
N ILE A 291 0.48 -16.45 6.71
CA ILE A 291 0.26 -15.36 7.67
C ILE A 291 1.32 -15.44 8.77
N GLU A 292 1.80 -14.28 9.23
CA GLU A 292 2.63 -14.17 10.42
C GLU A 292 2.31 -12.88 11.21
N THR A 293 2.88 -12.75 12.41
CA THR A 293 2.75 -11.56 13.24
C THR A 293 4.13 -10.97 13.55
N LYS A 294 4.24 -9.65 13.51
CA LYS A 294 5.47 -8.90 13.84
C LYS A 294 5.14 -7.70 14.71
N ALA A 295 5.99 -7.39 15.68
CA ALA A 295 5.94 -6.14 16.42
C ALA A 295 6.81 -5.07 15.72
N ILE A 296 6.27 -3.87 15.53
CA ILE A 296 6.94 -2.74 14.87
C ILE A 296 6.93 -1.53 15.82
N GLU A 297 8.09 -0.91 16.03
CA GLU A 297 8.19 0.32 16.86
C GLU A 297 8.40 1.59 16.03
N LYS A 298 9.21 1.51 14.96
CA LYS A 298 9.51 2.69 14.11
C LYS A 298 9.81 2.29 12.67
N ASN A 299 10.83 1.46 12.48
CA ASN A 299 11.10 0.83 11.19
C ASN A 299 11.46 -0.63 11.43
N LEU A 300 10.85 -1.52 10.67
CA LEU A 300 11.21 -2.93 10.62
C LEU A 300 11.58 -3.27 9.18
N PHE A 301 12.88 -3.46 8.94
CA PHE A 301 13.40 -4.01 7.71
C PHE A 301 13.80 -5.47 7.95
N TYR A 302 13.28 -6.38 7.13
CA TYR A 302 13.69 -7.77 7.17
C TYR A 302 13.52 -8.46 5.82
N GLU A 303 14.24 -9.56 5.71
CA GLU A 303 14.24 -10.44 4.55
C GLU A 303 13.28 -11.60 4.80
N LYS A 304 12.43 -11.91 3.82
CA LYS A 304 11.48 -13.02 3.87
C LYS A 304 11.78 -13.98 2.73
N THR A 305 11.87 -15.25 3.10
CA THR A 305 11.88 -16.37 2.14
C THR A 305 10.56 -17.12 2.26
N LEU A 306 9.91 -17.36 1.12
CA LEU A 306 8.79 -18.28 1.00
C LEU A 306 9.31 -19.55 0.36
N ASP A 307 9.35 -20.62 1.15
CA ASP A 307 9.85 -21.92 0.71
C ASP A 307 8.71 -22.84 0.25
N ASN A 308 9.07 -23.90 -0.47
CA ASN A 308 8.14 -24.94 -0.95
C ASN A 308 7.05 -24.41 -1.89
N LEU A 309 7.36 -23.38 -2.67
CA LEU A 309 6.52 -22.91 -3.75
C LEU A 309 6.50 -23.97 -4.87
N ASN A 310 5.33 -24.33 -5.37
CA ASN A 310 5.19 -25.24 -6.52
C ASN A 310 4.60 -24.46 -7.69
N LEU A 311 5.33 -23.42 -8.11
CA LEU A 311 4.86 -22.49 -9.13
C LEU A 311 5.24 -23.01 -10.51
N VAL A 312 4.28 -22.98 -11.43
CA VAL A 312 4.51 -23.29 -12.85
C VAL A 312 5.11 -22.08 -13.56
N ASN A 313 5.64 -22.28 -14.77
CA ASN A 313 6.12 -21.14 -15.56
C ASN A 313 4.96 -20.18 -15.85
N GLY A 314 5.17 -18.87 -15.67
CA GLY A 314 4.13 -17.86 -15.82
C GLY A 314 4.48 -16.55 -15.10
N ASP A 315 3.57 -15.58 -15.23
CA ASP A 315 3.63 -14.29 -14.54
C ASP A 315 2.83 -14.34 -13.24
N TYR A 316 3.40 -13.74 -12.19
CA TYR A 316 2.83 -13.74 -10.85
C TYR A 316 2.91 -12.36 -10.20
N ILE A 317 2.07 -12.16 -9.20
CA ILE A 317 2.06 -10.99 -8.32
C ILE A 317 2.31 -11.48 -6.89
N LEU A 318 3.43 -11.06 -6.31
CA LEU A 318 3.63 -11.13 -4.87
C LEU A 318 2.86 -9.97 -4.24
N ARG A 319 1.87 -10.27 -3.42
CA ARG A 319 1.11 -9.30 -2.64
C ARG A 319 1.35 -9.53 -1.15
N VAL A 320 1.63 -8.46 -0.43
CA VAL A 320 1.78 -8.47 1.02
C VAL A 320 0.74 -7.55 1.60
N ASP A 321 -0.20 -8.10 2.37
CA ASP A 321 -1.20 -7.35 3.13
C ASP A 321 -0.78 -7.29 4.61
N ILE A 322 -1.03 -6.17 5.26
CA ILE A 322 -0.78 -5.94 6.67
C ILE A 322 -2.09 -5.50 7.31
N LEU A 323 -2.46 -6.14 8.41
CA LEU A 323 -3.60 -5.81 9.26
C LEU A 323 -3.09 -5.39 10.63
N TYR A 324 -3.53 -4.24 11.13
CA TYR A 324 -3.10 -3.71 12.42
C TYR A 324 -4.17 -2.82 13.05
N GLY A 325 -4.07 -2.63 14.37
CA GLY A 325 -4.98 -1.77 15.14
C GLY A 325 -6.47 -2.06 14.91
N ASN A 326 -7.26 -1.00 14.73
CA ASN A 326 -8.71 -1.03 14.48
C ASN A 326 -9.05 -1.49 13.05
N LEU A 327 -8.54 -2.64 12.62
CA LEU A 327 -8.73 -3.21 11.26
C LEU A 327 -8.19 -2.32 10.15
N GLN A 328 -7.17 -1.51 10.44
CA GLN A 328 -6.45 -0.78 9.40
C GLN A 328 -5.66 -1.76 8.54
N ARG A 329 -5.57 -1.47 7.24
CA ARG A 329 -4.93 -2.35 6.26
C ARG A 329 -3.98 -1.59 5.34
N ALA A 330 -2.73 -2.00 5.31
CA ALA A 330 -1.76 -1.58 4.30
C ALA A 330 -1.45 -2.75 3.38
N PHE A 331 -1.07 -2.50 2.12
CA PHE A 331 -0.59 -3.56 1.23
C PHE A 331 0.43 -3.06 0.23
N ALA A 332 1.23 -3.97 -0.33
CA ALA A 332 2.14 -3.70 -1.45
C ALA A 332 2.19 -4.90 -2.38
N GLU A 333 2.46 -4.63 -3.66
CA GLU A 333 2.48 -5.64 -4.72
C GLU A 333 3.76 -5.53 -5.56
N GLN A 334 4.25 -6.66 -6.03
CA GLN A 334 5.40 -6.75 -6.93
C GLN A 334 5.22 -7.89 -7.93
N LYS A 335 5.40 -7.57 -9.21
CA LYS A 335 5.31 -8.56 -10.30
C LYS A 335 6.62 -9.31 -10.47
N PHE A 336 6.55 -10.61 -10.72
CA PHE A 336 7.68 -11.45 -11.06
C PHE A 336 7.25 -12.57 -12.02
N SER A 337 8.21 -13.13 -12.76
CA SER A 337 7.94 -14.18 -13.75
C SER A 337 8.81 -15.40 -13.48
N ILE A 338 8.24 -16.59 -13.63
CA ILE A 338 8.99 -17.85 -13.60
C ILE A 338 9.18 -18.32 -15.03
N LEU A 339 10.42 -18.27 -15.50
CA LEU A 339 10.80 -18.74 -16.82
C LEU A 339 11.29 -20.18 -16.77
N ASN A 340 11.02 -20.94 -17.84
CA ASN A 340 11.56 -22.29 -17.93
C ASN A 340 13.09 -22.21 -18.09
N GLN A 341 13.82 -23.07 -17.39
CA GLN A 341 15.28 -23.09 -17.45
C GLN A 341 15.79 -23.37 -18.89
N GLU A 342 14.99 -24.07 -19.70
CA GLU A 342 15.24 -24.29 -21.13
C GLU A 342 15.17 -22.99 -21.96
N SER A 343 14.23 -22.09 -21.65
CA SER A 343 14.14 -20.78 -22.34
C SER A 343 15.31 -19.85 -22.01
N LEU A 344 15.90 -19.98 -20.82
CA LEU A 344 17.12 -19.24 -20.45
C LEU A 344 18.37 -19.75 -21.20
N ALA A 345 18.40 -21.04 -21.56
CA ALA A 345 19.48 -21.60 -22.39
C ALA A 345 19.42 -21.06 -23.83
N GLU A 346 18.22 -20.84 -24.38
CA GLU A 346 18.07 -20.31 -25.74
C GLU A 346 18.46 -18.81 -25.82
N VAL A 347 18.11 -18.01 -24.81
CA VAL A 347 18.57 -16.61 -24.68
C VAL A 347 20.09 -16.54 -24.54
N ASN A 348 20.70 -17.43 -23.76
CA ASN A 348 22.16 -17.50 -23.64
C ASN A 348 22.82 -18.04 -24.92
N SER A 349 22.17 -18.93 -25.67
CA SER A 349 22.70 -19.44 -26.94
C SER A 349 22.78 -18.33 -28.01
N GLY A 350 21.86 -17.37 -28.00
CA GLY A 350 21.92 -16.15 -28.83
C GLY A 350 23.09 -15.22 -28.47
N ILE A 351 23.56 -15.26 -27.22
CA ILE A 351 24.73 -14.48 -26.75
C ILE A 351 26.05 -15.23 -27.03
N THR A 352 26.04 -16.57 -27.07
CA THR A 352 27.22 -17.36 -27.49
C THR A 352 27.60 -17.20 -28.97
N GLY A 353 26.77 -16.52 -29.79
CA GLY A 353 27.19 -16.01 -31.10
C GLY A 353 28.39 -15.05 -31.06
N PHE A 354 28.75 -14.51 -29.89
CA PHE A 354 29.95 -13.72 -29.67
C PHE A 354 31.21 -14.52 -29.28
N ALA A 355 31.14 -15.85 -29.19
CA ALA A 355 32.27 -16.70 -28.79
C ALA A 355 33.28 -17.03 -29.92
N TRP A 356 33.30 -16.25 -31.00
CA TRP A 356 34.35 -16.32 -32.04
C TRP A 356 35.11 -15.01 -32.21
N ILE A 357 35.13 -14.14 -31.19
CA ILE A 357 36.13 -13.09 -31.11
C ILE A 357 37.47 -13.80 -30.85
N THR A 358 38.17 -14.12 -31.94
CA THR A 358 39.51 -14.69 -31.90
C THR A 358 40.42 -13.79 -31.05
N ASN A 359 41.43 -14.38 -30.42
CA ASN A 359 42.36 -13.69 -29.52
C ASN A 359 42.97 -12.40 -30.16
N ASP A 360 43.07 -12.37 -31.49
CA ASP A 360 43.50 -11.19 -32.26
C ASP A 360 42.51 -10.01 -32.24
N GLN A 361 41.20 -10.26 -32.23
CA GLN A 361 40.19 -9.21 -32.14
C GLN A 361 40.19 -8.56 -30.75
N LEU A 362 40.33 -9.36 -29.69
CA LEU A 362 40.50 -8.89 -28.30
C LEU A 362 41.78 -8.06 -28.13
N ARG A 363 42.88 -8.48 -28.77
CA ARG A 363 44.16 -7.75 -28.75
C ARG A 363 44.07 -6.40 -29.48
N ASN A 364 43.34 -6.35 -30.60
CA ASN A 364 43.08 -5.10 -31.32
C ASN A 364 42.14 -4.17 -30.54
N LEU A 365 41.19 -4.70 -29.78
CA LEU A 365 40.28 -3.93 -28.93
C LEU A 365 41.00 -3.37 -27.69
N ALA A 366 41.92 -4.14 -27.10
CA ALA A 366 42.78 -3.66 -26.01
C ALA A 366 43.75 -2.56 -26.48
N LEU A 367 44.29 -2.68 -27.70
CA LEU A 367 45.12 -1.64 -28.31
C LEU A 367 44.34 -0.36 -28.64
N SER A 368 43.11 -0.47 -29.16
CA SER A 368 42.28 0.70 -29.42
C SER A 368 41.85 1.41 -28.12
N PHE A 369 41.57 0.63 -27.06
CA PHE A 369 41.23 1.18 -25.75
C PHE A 369 42.42 1.89 -25.09
N THR A 370 43.63 1.34 -25.20
CA THR A 370 44.83 2.01 -24.66
C THR A 370 45.14 3.31 -25.39
N ILE A 371 44.97 3.36 -26.73
CA ILE A 371 45.10 4.60 -27.50
C ILE A 371 44.04 5.63 -27.08
N LEU A 372 42.80 5.20 -26.85
CA LEU A 372 41.72 6.08 -26.37
C LEU A 372 42.07 6.68 -25.01
N VAL A 373 42.49 5.86 -24.03
CA VAL A 373 42.87 6.32 -22.69
C VAL A 373 44.03 7.30 -22.74
N LEU A 374 45.04 7.05 -23.58
CA LEU A 374 46.17 7.96 -23.77
C LEU A 374 45.74 9.29 -24.43
N SER A 375 44.82 9.26 -25.40
CA SER A 375 44.30 10.48 -26.04
C SER A 375 43.50 11.35 -25.07
N ILE A 376 42.67 10.73 -24.22
CA ILE A 376 41.89 11.42 -23.18
C ILE A 376 42.84 11.98 -22.11
N GLY A 377 43.83 11.21 -21.68
CA GLY A 377 44.87 11.66 -20.74
C GLY A 377 45.65 12.86 -21.27
N GLY A 378 46.02 12.85 -22.56
CA GLY A 378 46.68 13.97 -23.23
C GLY A 378 45.82 15.24 -23.27
N LEU A 379 44.53 15.11 -23.60
CA LEU A 379 43.59 16.24 -23.59
C LEU A 379 43.40 16.83 -22.19
N ILE A 380 43.32 15.99 -21.15
CA ILE A 380 43.25 16.44 -19.76
C ILE A 380 44.53 17.16 -19.37
N PHE A 381 45.71 16.64 -19.72
CA PHE A 381 47.00 17.27 -19.42
C PHE A 381 47.16 18.64 -20.09
N ILE A 382 46.75 18.77 -21.36
CA ILE A 382 46.72 20.05 -22.08
C ILE A 382 45.77 21.05 -21.42
N HIS A 383 44.59 20.59 -20.97
CA HIS A 383 43.62 21.45 -20.29
C HIS A 383 44.07 21.90 -18.89
N LEU A 384 44.70 21.00 -18.11
CA LEU A 384 45.23 21.33 -16.80
C LEU A 384 46.37 22.35 -16.89
N LYS A 385 47.21 22.28 -17.94
CA LYS A 385 48.28 23.25 -18.15
C LYS A 385 47.77 24.64 -18.57
N LYS A 386 46.55 24.74 -19.13
CA LYS A 386 45.95 26.00 -19.62
C LYS A 386 45.10 26.73 -18.56
N GLY A 387 44.88 26.14 -17.38
CA GLY A 387 43.95 26.62 -16.36
C GLY A 387 44.56 27.36 -15.16
N ARG A 388 45.53 28.26 -15.35
CA ARG A 388 45.93 29.23 -14.30
C ARG A 388 45.30 30.60 -14.58
N LEU A 389 43.97 30.72 -14.57
CA LEU A 389 43.30 32.02 -14.55
C LEU A 389 41.98 31.96 -13.75
N ARG A 390 42.03 32.56 -12.56
CA ARG A 390 40.94 33.09 -11.70
C ARG A 390 39.72 32.19 -11.43
N ASN A 391 39.71 31.58 -10.25
CA ASN A 391 38.53 31.05 -9.59
C ASN A 391 37.53 32.20 -9.31
N LYS A 392 36.33 32.12 -9.88
CA LYS A 392 35.16 32.82 -9.34
C LYS A 392 34.45 31.88 -8.35
N PRO A 393 34.06 32.36 -7.16
CA PRO A 393 33.27 31.55 -6.22
C PRO A 393 31.92 31.22 -6.86
N THR A 394 31.54 29.95 -6.77
CA THR A 394 30.19 29.51 -7.17
C THR A 394 29.31 29.60 -5.93
N ASN A 395 28.25 30.42 -6.02
CA ASN A 395 27.26 30.62 -4.97
C ASN A 395 26.40 29.36 -4.82
N LEU A 396 26.90 28.36 -4.11
CA LEU A 396 26.11 27.19 -3.74
C LEU A 396 25.25 27.55 -2.52
N LEU A 397 23.93 27.30 -2.61
CA LEU A 397 22.99 27.49 -1.49
C LEU A 397 23.41 26.71 -0.23
N SER A 398 24.17 25.63 -0.38
CA SER A 398 24.75 24.88 0.74
C SER A 398 25.60 25.75 1.66
N ASN A 399 26.18 26.84 1.16
CA ASN A 399 27.02 27.72 1.95
C ASN A 399 26.22 28.67 2.86
N VAL A 400 24.89 28.72 2.72
CA VAL A 400 24.01 29.53 3.56
C VAL A 400 23.56 28.75 4.80
N LEU A 401 23.55 27.41 4.75
CA LEU A 401 23.25 26.57 5.90
C LEU A 401 24.36 26.67 6.94
N GLY A 402 23.98 26.85 8.21
CA GLY A 402 24.89 27.01 9.33
C GLY A 402 25.44 28.43 9.52
N LEU A 403 25.16 29.39 8.63
CA LEU A 403 25.56 30.77 8.83
C LEU A 403 24.91 31.35 10.09
N GLU A 404 25.69 32.09 10.87
CA GLU A 404 25.19 32.81 12.03
C GLU A 404 24.33 34.00 11.60
N VAL A 405 23.24 34.23 12.33
CA VAL A 405 22.28 35.30 12.05
C VAL A 405 22.40 36.36 13.12
N TYR A 406 22.64 37.60 12.69
CA TYR A 406 22.76 38.79 13.54
C TYR A 406 21.73 39.83 13.15
N THR A 407 21.27 40.63 14.11
CA THR A 407 20.54 41.86 13.83
C THR A 407 21.49 42.96 13.32
N GLY A 408 20.93 44.03 12.73
CA GLY A 408 21.70 45.19 12.28
C GLY A 408 22.50 45.93 13.38
N ASN A 409 22.17 45.72 14.67
CA ASN A 409 22.94 46.24 15.81
C ASN A 409 23.95 45.22 16.39
N GLY A 410 24.16 44.07 15.73
CA GLY A 410 25.19 43.09 16.10
C GLY A 410 24.76 42.06 17.16
N LEU A 411 23.47 41.96 17.50
CA LEU A 411 22.97 40.93 18.41
C LEU A 411 22.82 39.60 17.67
N LYS A 412 23.45 38.54 18.19
CA LYS A 412 23.33 37.18 17.64
C LYS A 412 21.95 36.61 17.95
N ILE A 413 21.25 36.13 16.92
CA ILE A 413 19.94 35.48 17.00
C ILE A 413 20.09 33.96 17.05
N GLY A 414 20.95 33.40 16.19
CA GLY A 414 21.04 31.95 16.01
C GLY A 414 21.79 31.54 14.74
N CYS A 415 21.50 30.36 14.19
CA CYS A 415 22.10 29.86 12.94
C CYS A 415 21.02 29.40 11.94
N VAL A 416 21.30 29.56 10.65
CA VAL A 416 20.40 29.09 9.57
C VAL A 416 20.37 27.57 9.55
N TYR A 417 19.18 27.00 9.74
CA TYR A 417 18.93 25.56 9.73
C TYR A 417 18.36 25.09 8.39
N GLU A 418 17.50 25.90 7.78
CA GLU A 418 16.79 25.52 6.55
C GLU A 418 16.51 26.75 5.68
N ILE A 419 16.49 26.53 4.35
CA ILE A 419 16.20 27.58 3.36
C ILE A 419 14.85 27.26 2.73
N MET A 420 13.88 28.14 2.92
CA MET A 420 12.55 27.99 2.32
C MET A 420 12.57 28.56 0.91
N ILE A 421 12.23 27.73 -0.09
CA ILE A 421 12.12 28.14 -1.50
C ILE A 421 10.65 28.17 -1.88
N ARG A 422 10.19 29.27 -2.48
CA ARG A 422 8.85 29.42 -3.05
C ARG A 422 8.98 30.10 -4.41
N ASP A 423 8.31 29.57 -5.43
CA ASP A 423 8.32 30.13 -6.80
C ASP A 423 9.74 30.32 -7.38
N ASN A 424 10.62 29.34 -7.18
CA ASN A 424 12.04 29.38 -7.57
C ASN A 424 12.85 30.56 -6.96
N LYS A 425 12.39 31.14 -5.84
CA LYS A 425 13.08 32.20 -5.10
C LYS A 425 13.21 31.81 -3.63
N ILE A 426 14.25 32.32 -2.95
CA ILE A 426 14.38 32.15 -1.50
C ILE A 426 13.27 32.98 -0.85
N TYR A 427 12.33 32.30 -0.20
CA TYR A 427 11.22 32.90 0.54
C TYR A 427 11.68 33.38 1.92
N GLY A 428 12.51 32.58 2.59
CA GLY A 428 13.01 32.90 3.92
C GLY A 428 14.02 31.88 4.43
N LEU A 429 14.61 32.20 5.57
CA LEU A 429 15.56 31.35 6.29
C LEU A 429 14.93 30.92 7.61
N MET A 430 14.92 29.62 7.88
CA MET A 430 14.57 29.09 9.19
C MET A 430 15.81 29.15 10.08
N VAL A 431 15.72 29.85 11.19
CA VAL A 431 16.83 30.07 12.13
C VAL A 431 16.53 29.32 13.42
N VAL A 432 17.48 28.50 13.87
CA VAL A 432 17.45 27.93 15.22
C VAL A 432 18.00 28.99 16.16
N VAL A 433 17.17 29.42 17.09
CA VAL A 433 17.44 30.55 17.99
C VAL A 433 18.37 30.08 19.11
N ASP A 434 19.39 30.88 19.40
CA ASP A 434 20.29 30.64 20.53
C ASP A 434 19.55 30.89 21.85
N SER A 435 19.83 30.07 22.85
CA SER A 435 19.25 30.18 24.21
C SER A 435 19.40 31.57 24.85
N ASN A 436 20.42 32.34 24.43
CA ASN A 436 20.70 33.69 24.94
C ASN A 436 20.02 34.81 24.13
N ALA A 437 19.34 34.48 23.03
CA ALA A 437 18.65 35.47 22.20
C ALA A 437 17.33 35.92 22.87
N PRO A 438 16.90 37.17 22.67
CA PRO A 438 15.69 37.73 23.30
C PRO A 438 14.37 37.22 22.68
N VAL A 439 14.38 36.04 22.05
CA VAL A 439 13.23 35.45 21.34
C VAL A 439 12.86 34.14 22.02
N SER A 440 11.60 34.01 22.44
CA SER A 440 11.13 32.88 23.27
C SER A 440 10.91 31.56 22.49
N THR A 441 11.01 31.57 21.16
CA THR A 441 10.75 30.39 20.33
C THR A 441 12.06 29.75 19.88
N PRO A 442 12.17 28.40 19.88
CA PRO A 442 13.40 27.70 19.50
C PRO A 442 13.74 27.83 18.01
N ARG A 443 12.74 28.18 17.18
CA ARG A 443 12.89 28.39 15.74
C ARG A 443 12.13 29.65 15.33
N VAL A 444 12.70 30.40 14.38
CA VAL A 444 12.10 31.60 13.79
C VAL A 444 12.30 31.57 12.29
N MET A 445 11.22 31.82 11.54
CA MET A 445 11.30 32.04 10.10
C MET A 445 11.57 33.51 9.81
N ILE A 446 12.69 33.82 9.16
CA ILE A 446 13.02 35.17 8.71
C ILE A 446 12.75 35.26 7.22
N ARG A 447 11.74 36.04 6.83
CA ARG A 447 11.45 36.27 5.41
C ARG A 447 12.60 37.01 4.73
N TYR A 448 12.82 36.70 3.47
CA TYR A 448 13.94 37.23 2.70
C TYR A 448 13.94 38.77 2.61
N GLU A 449 12.76 39.40 2.64
CA GLU A 449 12.57 40.85 2.65
C GLU A 449 13.19 41.57 3.87
N PHE A 450 13.45 40.84 4.96
CA PHE A 450 14.10 41.38 6.15
C PHE A 450 15.61 41.11 6.22
N ILE A 451 16.16 40.39 5.25
CA ILE A 451 17.59 40.08 5.19
C ILE A 451 18.31 41.22 4.49
N GLN A 452 19.22 41.88 5.22
CA GLN A 452 20.02 42.99 4.70
C GLN A 452 21.24 42.51 3.91
N SER A 453 21.90 41.44 4.36
CA SER A 453 23.04 40.84 3.64
C SER A 453 23.25 39.37 4.00
N ILE A 454 23.78 38.60 3.04
CA ILE A 454 24.23 37.22 3.21
C ILE A 454 25.68 37.16 2.71
N LYS A 455 26.63 37.08 3.64
CA LYS A 455 28.06 36.87 3.36
C LYS A 455 28.55 35.70 4.23
N ASP A 456 29.55 35.93 5.09
CA ASP A 456 29.99 35.00 6.11
C ASP A 456 29.02 34.92 7.30
N VAL A 457 28.09 35.89 7.39
CA VAL A 457 26.98 35.94 8.33
C VAL A 457 25.72 36.44 7.62
N VAL A 458 24.55 36.19 8.21
CA VAL A 458 23.27 36.75 7.78
C VAL A 458 22.95 37.94 8.68
N VAL A 459 22.78 39.12 8.10
CA VAL A 459 22.36 40.32 8.84
C VAL A 459 20.90 40.62 8.55
N VAL A 460 20.08 40.78 9.59
CA VAL A 460 18.63 41.02 9.49
C VAL A 460 18.26 42.36 10.10
N ASN A 461 17.18 42.96 9.59
CA ASN A 461 16.65 44.21 10.11
C ASN A 461 16.23 44.05 11.59
N SER A 462 16.62 44.99 12.45
CA SER A 462 16.34 44.96 13.90
C SER A 462 14.84 44.96 14.23
N MET A 463 13.98 45.49 13.34
CA MET A 463 12.52 45.51 13.54
C MET A 463 11.88 44.11 13.58
N VAL A 464 12.54 43.07 13.04
CA VAL A 464 12.02 41.69 13.02
C VAL A 464 11.97 41.07 14.41
N VAL A 465 12.85 41.49 15.30
CA VAL A 465 12.94 40.93 16.67
C VAL A 465 11.86 41.54 17.59
N GLU A 466 11.40 42.75 17.28
CA GLU A 466 10.42 43.48 18.11
C GLU A 466 8.97 43.08 17.82
N SER A 467 8.64 42.73 16.57
CA SER A 467 7.27 42.35 16.20
C SER A 467 6.77 41.06 16.88
N ASN A 468 7.68 40.16 17.27
CA ASN A 468 7.33 38.94 18.00
C ASN A 468 7.09 39.16 19.50
N LYS A 469 7.47 40.32 20.07
CA LYS A 469 7.17 40.63 21.48
C LYS A 469 5.73 41.10 21.71
N MET A 470 5.04 41.59 20.67
CA MET A 470 3.68 42.13 20.80
C MET A 470 2.56 41.07 20.69
N GLY A 471 2.88 39.81 20.39
CA GLY A 471 1.90 38.73 20.20
C GLY A 471 1.71 37.76 21.36
N ALA A 472 2.44 37.91 22.48
CA ALA A 472 2.48 36.94 23.57
C ALA A 472 1.81 37.40 24.88
N SER A 473 1.07 38.51 24.87
CA SER A 473 0.14 38.89 25.93
C SER A 473 -1.29 38.54 25.49
N GLY A 474 -1.66 37.28 25.66
CA GLY A 474 -2.99 36.72 25.42
C GLY A 474 -3.19 35.49 26.29
#